data_AF-A0A6L9EY51-F1
#
_entry.id   AF-A0A6L9EY51-F1
#
_cell.length_a   1.000
_cell.length_b   1.000
_cell.length_c   1.000
_cell.angle_alpha   90.00
_cell.angle_beta   90.00
_cell.angle_gamma   90.00
#
_symmetry.space_group_name_H-M   'P 1'
#
loop_
_entity.id
_entity.type
_entity.pdbx_description
1 polymer ?
#
loop_
_entity_poly.entity_id
_entity_poly.type
_entity_poly.pdbx_seq_one_letter_code
_entity_poly.pdbx_strand_id
1 'polypeptide(L)'
;MTKEKIYSLDFGSLVLYDNYMIAILNEGIEFKKQENDILLEISRKHYKDIPYGFISYRMYSYSVDPMVYKESSKEDNMRAIAIVSSNELNQLTVEVEKMFFNKDLQHFEKLDNAIDWIKSVLSNYAAMNKRAI
;
A
#
# COMPACT_ATOMS: atom_id res chain seq x y z
N MET A 1 12.31 2.44 19.09
CA MET A 1 11.53 1.21 18.91
C MET A 1 10.30 1.60 18.12
N THR A 2 10.26 1.27 16.83
CA THR A 2 9.08 1.50 15.98
C THR A 2 7.94 0.64 16.53
N LYS A 3 6.79 1.24 16.86
CA LYS A 3 5.66 0.47 17.35
C LYS A 3 5.02 -0.25 16.16
N GLU A 4 5.21 -1.55 16.07
CA GLU A 4 4.52 -2.38 15.09
C GLU A 4 3.22 -2.93 15.68
N LYS A 5 2.11 -2.79 14.94
CA LYS A 5 0.84 -3.45 15.26
C LYS A 5 0.51 -4.44 14.15
N ILE A 6 0.25 -5.69 14.53
CA ILE A 6 -0.04 -6.78 13.58
C ILE A 6 -1.52 -7.13 13.64
N TYR A 7 -2.15 -7.28 12.49
CA TYR A 7 -3.49 -7.84 12.32
C TYR A 7 -3.40 -9.15 11.53
N SER A 8 -3.96 -10.21 12.10
CA SER A 8 -4.24 -11.47 11.39
C SER A 8 -5.65 -11.40 10.83
N LEU A 9 -5.77 -11.56 9.52
CA LEU A 9 -7.01 -11.50 8.75
C LEU A 9 -7.19 -12.85 8.02
N ASP A 10 -8.42 -13.20 7.69
CA ASP A 10 -8.71 -14.48 7.02
C ASP A 10 -8.03 -14.60 5.64
N PHE A 11 -7.67 -13.45 5.05
CA PHE A 11 -7.03 -13.34 3.73
C PHE A 11 -5.55 -12.92 3.78
N GLY A 12 -4.95 -12.79 4.96
CA GLY A 12 -3.54 -12.44 5.08
C GLY A 12 -3.16 -11.78 6.41
N SER A 13 -2.01 -11.12 6.42
CA SER A 13 -1.56 -10.33 7.56
C SER A 13 -1.26 -8.89 7.15
N LEU A 14 -1.49 -7.97 8.09
CA LEU A 14 -1.21 -6.55 7.94
C LEU A 14 -0.33 -6.09 9.10
N VAL A 15 0.82 -5.50 8.79
CA VAL A 15 1.74 -4.92 9.75
C VAL A 15 1.71 -3.41 9.62
N LEU A 16 1.32 -2.70 10.68
CA LEU A 16 1.26 -1.24 10.72
C LEU A 16 2.51 -0.67 11.39
N TYR A 17 3.09 0.34 10.75
CA TYR A 17 4.15 1.19 11.30
C TYR A 17 3.62 2.61 11.51
N ASP A 18 4.49 3.57 11.80
CA ASP A 18 4.09 4.94 12.14
C ASP A 18 3.44 5.68 10.96
N ASN A 19 3.92 5.45 9.73
CA ASN A 19 3.43 6.13 8.52
C ASN A 19 3.41 5.23 7.28
N TYR A 20 3.52 3.92 7.45
CA TYR A 20 3.32 2.97 6.36
C TYR A 20 2.85 1.63 6.90
N MET A 21 2.18 0.84 6.06
CA MET A 21 1.83 -0.54 6.38
C MET A 21 2.30 -1.51 5.32
N ILE A 22 2.46 -2.76 5.72
CA ILE A 22 2.83 -3.87 4.85
C ILE A 22 1.72 -4.92 4.92
N ALA A 23 1.14 -5.26 3.76
CA ALA A 23 0.19 -6.35 3.62
C ALA A 23 0.87 -7.57 2.98
N ILE A 24 0.69 -8.74 3.58
CA ILE A 24 1.13 -10.04 3.06
C ILE A 24 -0.12 -10.90 2.93
N LEU A 25 -0.60 -11.12 1.72
CA LEU A 25 -1.84 -11.84 1.44
C LEU A 25 -1.62 -13.33 1.24
N ASN A 26 -2.61 -14.15 1.58
CA ASN A 26 -2.53 -15.60 1.48
C ASN A 26 -2.45 -16.08 0.02
N GLU A 27 -1.86 -17.25 -0.21
CA GLU A 27 -1.78 -17.86 -1.54
C GLU A 27 -3.17 -18.27 -2.06
N GLY A 28 -3.39 -18.07 -3.36
CA GLY A 28 -4.58 -18.55 -4.08
C GLY A 28 -5.86 -17.74 -3.85
N ILE A 29 -5.81 -16.66 -3.06
CA ILE A 29 -6.97 -15.80 -2.86
C ILE A 29 -7.24 -14.93 -4.09
N GLU A 30 -8.45 -14.40 -4.14
CA GLU A 30 -8.81 -13.26 -4.98
C GLU A 30 -9.02 -12.04 -4.07
N PHE A 31 -8.13 -11.06 -4.18
CA PHE A 31 -8.23 -9.82 -3.41
C PHE A 31 -9.13 -8.81 -4.13
N LYS A 32 -10.27 -8.49 -3.53
CA LYS A 32 -11.32 -7.65 -4.09
C LYS A 32 -11.74 -6.57 -3.10
N LYS A 33 -12.77 -5.81 -3.48
CA LYS A 33 -13.30 -4.68 -2.70
C LYS A 33 -13.56 -5.00 -1.22
N GLN A 34 -14.13 -6.16 -0.91
CA GLN A 34 -14.57 -6.50 0.46
C GLN A 34 -13.38 -6.58 1.43
N GLU A 35 -12.29 -7.23 1.01
CA GLU A 35 -11.05 -7.35 1.76
C GLU A 35 -10.32 -6.00 1.79
N ASN A 36 -10.33 -5.25 0.69
CA ASN A 36 -9.75 -3.91 0.63
C ASN A 36 -10.44 -2.94 1.60
N ASP A 37 -11.77 -2.95 1.69
CA ASP A 37 -12.53 -2.11 2.63
C ASP A 37 -12.08 -2.31 4.08
N ILE A 38 -11.76 -3.56 4.46
CA ILE A 38 -11.22 -3.90 5.78
C ILE A 38 -9.83 -3.27 5.99
N LEU A 39 -8.93 -3.39 5.00
CA LEU A 39 -7.61 -2.77 5.08
C LEU A 39 -7.72 -1.24 5.20
N LEU A 40 -8.60 -0.62 4.42
CA LEU A 40 -8.83 0.83 4.47
C LEU A 40 -9.43 1.26 5.82
N GLU A 41 -10.33 0.48 6.40
CA GLU A 41 -10.88 0.79 7.74
C GLU A 41 -9.80 0.72 8.82
N ILE A 42 -8.96 -0.30 8.80
CA ILE A 42 -7.82 -0.42 9.72
C ILE A 42 -6.88 0.78 9.53
N SER A 43 -6.62 1.17 8.29
CA SER A 43 -5.78 2.31 7.92
C SER A 43 -6.32 3.61 8.50
N ARG A 44 -7.60 3.92 8.28
CA ARG A 44 -8.26 5.13 8.78
C ARG A 44 -8.23 5.20 10.31
N LYS A 45 -8.43 4.08 11.01
CA LYS A 45 -8.38 4.04 12.47
C LYS A 45 -6.97 4.29 13.02
N HIS A 46 -5.94 3.77 12.34
CA HIS A 46 -4.56 3.87 12.80
C HIS A 46 -3.90 5.20 12.45
N TYR A 47 -3.98 5.62 11.18
CA TYR A 47 -3.31 6.83 10.69
C TYR A 47 -4.15 8.08 10.86
N LYS A 48 -5.48 8.00 10.88
CA LYS A 48 -6.38 9.16 10.92
C LYS A 48 -6.00 10.15 9.81
N ASP A 49 -5.55 11.35 10.19
CA ASP A 49 -5.11 12.44 9.30
C ASP A 49 -3.61 12.39 8.95
N ILE A 50 -2.88 11.39 9.44
CA ILE A 50 -1.45 11.22 9.16
C ILE A 50 -1.27 10.66 7.74
N PRO A 51 -0.52 11.34 6.86
CA PRO A 51 -0.18 10.81 5.55
C PRO A 51 0.58 9.48 5.67
N TYR A 52 0.18 8.48 4.90
CA TYR A 52 0.78 7.15 4.96
C TYR A 52 0.99 6.50 3.59
N GLY A 53 1.88 5.51 3.56
CA GLY A 53 2.12 4.62 2.43
C GLY A 53 1.59 3.21 2.65
N PHE A 54 1.24 2.53 1.58
CA PHE A 54 0.82 1.12 1.60
C PHE A 54 1.81 0.28 0.80
N ILE A 55 2.25 -0.84 1.37
CA ILE A 55 3.16 -1.78 0.73
C ILE A 55 2.44 -3.12 0.56
N SER A 56 2.17 -3.49 -0.69
CA SER A 56 1.65 -4.80 -1.07
C SER A 56 2.82 -5.77 -1.25
N TYR A 57 3.17 -6.54 -0.22
CA TYR A 57 4.26 -7.52 -0.30
C TYR A 57 3.75 -8.88 -0.79
N ARG A 58 3.86 -9.09 -2.12
CA ARG A 58 3.34 -10.25 -2.84
C ARG A 58 4.33 -11.42 -2.81
N MET A 59 4.45 -12.06 -1.65
CA MET A 59 5.27 -13.26 -1.48
C MET A 59 4.62 -14.52 -2.09
N TYR A 60 3.29 -14.51 -2.24
CA TYR A 60 2.50 -15.63 -2.73
C TYR A 60 1.74 -15.24 -4.00
N SER A 61 1.36 -16.25 -4.78
CA SER A 61 0.55 -16.06 -5.99
C SER A 61 -0.92 -15.84 -5.62
N TYR A 62 -1.52 -14.74 -6.07
CA TYR A 62 -2.94 -14.41 -5.89
C TYR A 62 -3.39 -13.42 -6.98
N SER A 63 -4.70 -13.28 -7.19
CA SER A 63 -5.27 -12.29 -8.10
C SER A 63 -5.72 -11.03 -7.36
N VAL A 64 -5.67 -9.89 -8.05
CA VAL A 64 -6.15 -8.60 -7.54
C VAL A 64 -7.19 -8.06 -8.50
N ASP A 65 -8.38 -7.73 -8.01
CA ASP A 65 -9.35 -6.93 -8.76
C ASP A 65 -8.81 -5.50 -8.93
N PRO A 66 -8.59 -5.00 -10.16
CA PRO A 66 -8.07 -3.65 -10.39
C PRO A 66 -8.91 -2.52 -9.76
N MET A 67 -10.19 -2.76 -9.45
CA MET A 67 -11.04 -1.76 -8.78
C MET A 67 -10.57 -1.40 -7.38
N VAL A 68 -9.79 -2.26 -6.70
CA VAL A 68 -9.26 -1.94 -5.37
C VAL A 68 -8.36 -0.70 -5.40
N TYR A 69 -7.62 -0.47 -6.49
CA TYR A 69 -6.79 0.73 -6.67
C TYR A 69 -7.63 2.00 -6.80
N LYS A 70 -8.75 1.89 -7.50
CA LYS A 70 -9.72 2.99 -7.64
C LYS A 70 -10.38 3.35 -6.31
N GLU A 71 -10.50 2.40 -5.40
CA GLU A 71 -11.02 2.65 -4.05
C GLU A 71 -9.96 3.25 -3.16
N SER A 72 -8.77 2.67 -3.16
CA SER A 72 -7.61 3.16 -2.39
C SER A 72 -7.19 4.57 -2.80
N SER A 73 -7.38 4.96 -4.06
CA SER A 73 -7.11 6.33 -4.51
C SER A 73 -8.00 7.39 -3.86
N LYS A 74 -9.20 7.01 -3.38
CA LYS A 74 -10.13 7.91 -2.67
C LYS A 74 -9.68 8.22 -1.24
N GLU A 75 -8.72 7.50 -0.69
CA GLU A 75 -8.22 7.75 0.67
C GLU A 75 -7.25 8.93 0.67
N ASP A 76 -7.71 10.12 1.03
CA ASP A 76 -6.93 11.37 0.95
C ASP A 76 -5.55 11.28 1.63
N ASN A 77 -5.44 10.53 2.73
CA ASN A 77 -4.21 10.40 3.51
C ASN A 77 -3.26 9.31 2.98
N MET A 78 -3.73 8.41 2.12
CA MET A 78 -2.85 7.50 1.41
C MET A 78 -2.11 8.27 0.31
N ARG A 79 -0.78 8.29 0.36
CA ARG A 79 0.07 9.03 -0.58
C ARG A 79 0.68 8.16 -1.66
N ALA A 80 0.97 6.91 -1.31
CA ALA A 80 1.67 6.02 -2.22
C ALA A 80 1.33 4.54 -1.99
N ILE A 81 1.40 3.76 -3.06
CA ILE A 81 1.38 2.31 -3.04
C ILE A 81 2.69 1.77 -3.61
N ALA A 82 3.38 0.93 -2.84
CA ALA A 82 4.49 0.13 -3.34
C ALA A 82 4.03 -1.32 -3.53
N ILE A 83 4.36 -1.92 -4.68
CA ILE A 83 4.13 -3.33 -4.94
C ILE A 83 5.47 -4.04 -4.89
N VAL A 84 5.61 -5.04 -4.04
CA VAL A 84 6.86 -5.80 -3.89
C VAL A 84 6.64 -7.24 -4.32
N SER A 85 7.33 -7.70 -5.36
CA SER A 85 7.26 -9.10 -5.82
C SER A 85 8.58 -9.52 -6.48
N SER A 86 8.95 -10.80 -6.32
CA SER A 86 10.12 -11.40 -6.98
C SER A 86 9.86 -11.79 -8.43
N ASN A 87 8.60 -12.08 -8.75
CA ASN A 87 8.20 -12.44 -10.10
C ASN A 87 7.89 -11.17 -10.87
N GLU A 88 8.27 -11.16 -12.15
CA GLU A 88 7.83 -10.18 -13.13
C GLU A 88 6.29 -10.16 -13.14
N LEU A 89 5.69 -9.34 -12.26
CA LEU A 89 4.40 -8.76 -12.55
C LEU A 89 4.62 -8.10 -13.89
N ASN A 90 4.04 -8.69 -14.95
CA ASN A 90 4.18 -8.19 -16.32
C ASN A 90 3.96 -6.68 -16.23
N GLN A 91 4.94 -5.87 -16.65
CA GLN A 91 4.90 -4.41 -16.47
C GLN A 91 3.56 -3.82 -16.92
N LEU A 92 2.92 -4.47 -17.90
CA LEU A 92 1.55 -4.22 -18.35
C LEU A 92 0.51 -4.20 -17.20
N THR A 93 0.58 -5.13 -16.25
CA THR A 93 -0.30 -5.21 -15.07
C THR A 93 -0.09 -3.98 -14.19
N VAL A 94 1.16 -3.62 -13.91
CA VAL A 94 1.49 -2.44 -13.09
C VAL A 94 1.03 -1.16 -13.79
N GLU A 95 1.22 -1.05 -15.11
CA GLU A 95 0.73 0.09 -15.89
C GLU A 95 -0.80 0.19 -15.87
N VAL A 96 -1.53 -0.94 -15.95
CA VAL A 96 -2.99 -0.95 -15.79
C VAL A 96 -3.39 -0.54 -14.37
N GLU A 97 -2.71 -1.04 -13.34
CA GLU A 97 -2.96 -0.67 -11.93
C GLU A 97 -2.72 0.85 -11.71
N LYS A 98 -1.67 1.43 -12.31
CA LYS A 98 -1.42 2.88 -12.30
C LYS A 98 -2.57 3.70 -12.90
N MET A 99 -3.27 3.19 -13.91
CA MET A 99 -4.43 3.90 -14.49
C MET A 99 -5.58 4.08 -13.48
N PHE A 100 -5.69 3.18 -12.50
CA PHE A 100 -6.74 3.23 -11.48
C PHE A 100 -6.31 3.93 -10.18
N PHE A 101 -5.02 4.21 -10.01
CA PHE A 101 -4.46 4.90 -8.85
C PHE A 101 -3.86 6.25 -9.24
N ASN A 102 -4.53 7.35 -8.88
CA ASN A 102 -4.12 8.71 -9.26
C ASN A 102 -3.02 9.33 -8.37
N LYS A 103 -2.30 8.51 -7.59
CA LYS A 103 -1.19 8.93 -6.73
C LYS A 103 0.04 8.05 -7.03
N ASP A 104 1.09 8.19 -6.24
CA ASP A 104 2.36 7.49 -6.51
C ASP A 104 2.21 5.97 -6.38
N LEU A 105 2.41 5.24 -7.48
CA LEU A 105 2.46 3.77 -7.48
C LEU A 105 3.73 3.27 -8.16
N GLN A 106 4.47 2.40 -7.47
CA GLN A 106 5.72 1.86 -7.98
C GLN A 106 5.94 0.39 -7.59
N HIS A 107 6.54 -0.37 -8.49
CA HIS A 107 6.96 -1.76 -8.26
C HIS A 107 8.42 -1.84 -7.79
N PHE A 108 8.70 -2.82 -6.95
CA PHE A 108 10.04 -3.13 -6.42
C PHE A 108 10.24 -4.65 -6.32
N GLU A 109 11.49 -5.09 -6.48
CA GLU A 109 11.87 -6.49 -6.22
C GLU A 109 12.19 -6.75 -4.75
N LYS A 110 12.59 -5.71 -4.00
CA LYS A 110 13.05 -5.81 -2.61
C LYS A 110 12.20 -4.94 -1.69
N LEU A 111 11.80 -5.51 -0.56
CA LEU A 111 10.99 -4.83 0.44
C LEU A 111 11.68 -3.57 1.00
N ASP A 112 12.98 -3.65 1.28
CA ASP A 112 13.74 -2.51 1.82
C ASP A 112 13.71 -1.30 0.87
N ASN A 113 13.87 -1.53 -0.43
CA ASN A 113 13.81 -0.47 -1.44
C ASN A 113 12.42 0.19 -1.49
N ALA A 114 11.36 -0.61 -1.36
CA ALA A 114 10.00 -0.10 -1.31
C ALA A 114 9.74 0.73 -0.05
N ILE A 115 10.24 0.30 1.11
CA ILE A 115 10.15 1.04 2.37
C ILE A 115 10.86 2.39 2.25
N ASP A 116 12.08 2.41 1.71
CA ASP A 116 12.85 3.63 1.53
C ASP A 116 12.17 4.60 0.57
N TRP A 117 11.58 4.08 -0.51
CA TRP A 117 10.80 4.89 -1.44
C TRP A 117 9.54 5.49 -0.79
N ILE A 118 8.76 4.69 -0.06
CA ILE A 118 7.58 5.19 0.68
C ILE A 118 7.99 6.32 1.64
N LYS A 119 9.06 6.13 2.40
CA LYS A 119 9.58 7.17 3.32
C LYS A 119 9.99 8.44 2.58
N SER A 120 10.59 8.31 1.39
CA SER A 120 10.95 9.44 0.54
C SER A 120 9.72 10.21 0.06
N VAL A 121 8.70 9.51 -0.47
CA VAL A 121 7.43 10.13 -0.90
C VAL A 121 6.77 10.91 0.23
N LEU A 122 6.69 10.32 1.43
CA LEU A 122 6.08 10.96 2.60
C LEU A 122 6.90 12.16 3.10
N SER A 123 8.23 12.08 3.05
CA SER A 123 9.13 13.18 3.42
C SER A 123 8.98 14.35 2.45
N ASN A 124 8.89 14.08 1.14
CA ASN A 124 8.68 15.10 0.12
C ASN A 124 7.31 15.78 0.29
N TYR A 125 6.26 15.00 0.54
CA TYR A 125 4.93 15.52 0.85
C TYR A 125 4.97 16.47 2.06
N ALA A 126 5.61 16.07 3.16
CA ALA A 126 5.75 16.92 4.34
C ALA A 126 6.54 18.20 4.05
N ALA A 127 7.62 18.13 3.26
CA ALA A 127 8.43 19.30 2.90
C ALA A 127 7.67 20.30 2.02
N MET A 128 6.85 19.83 1.07
CA MET A 128 6.03 20.68 0.22
C MET A 128 4.94 21.42 1.02
N ASN A 129 4.26 20.73 1.94
CA ASN A 129 3.21 21.34 2.75
C ASN A 129 3.74 22.30 3.82
N LYS A 130 4.98 22.13 4.30
CA LYS A 130 5.64 23.09 5.19
C LYS A 130 6.02 24.41 4.50
N ARG A 131 6.18 24.42 3.18
CA ARG A 131 6.51 25.62 2.39
C ARG A 131 5.27 26.41 1.95
N ALA A 132 4.08 25.85 2.13
CA ALA A 132 2.81 26.45 1.71
C ALA A 132 2.11 27.27 2.81
N ILE A 133 2.78 27.46 3.96
CA ILE A 133 2.33 28.22 5.14
C ILE A 133 3.40 29.28 5.43
#